data_AF-A0A9X2VXV2-F1
#
_entry.id   AF-A0A9X2VXV2-F1
#
_cell.length_a   1.000
_cell.length_b   1.000
_cell.length_c   1.000
_cell.angle_alpha   90.00
_cell.angle_beta   90.00
_cell.angle_gamma   90.00
#
_symmetry.space_group_name_H-M   'P 1'
#
loop_
_entity.id
_entity.type
_entity.pdbx_description
1 polymer ?
#
loop_
_entity_poly.entity_id
_entity_poly.type
_entity_poly.pdbx_seq_one_letter_code
_entity_poly.pdbx_strand_id
1 'polypeptide(L)'
;MDLRRTEAPEFGELPAVRRRHLRRYGIAVFDGDGRITDQPLFALLGFTAGLRVEIGITDGHALVVRANPEGGSVLTRRSMVLVPAKVRRWCGFGPREQVLLVAVPHESALIIHGLEKLDHALPRPRALVAAMHPLGGAVPSAQSAAGRGAGGGARGVAGRTGGADAGPGHGGVR
;
A
#
# COMPACT_ATOMS: atom_id res chain seq x y z
N MET A 1 -25.87 43.61 11.64
CA MET A 1 -24.67 43.00 12.26
C MET A 1 -24.66 41.55 11.87
N ASP A 2 -23.77 41.21 10.93
CA ASP A 2 -23.79 39.93 10.22
C ASP A 2 -22.90 38.90 10.94
N LEU A 3 -23.46 37.72 11.19
CA LEU A 3 -22.85 36.65 11.97
C LEU A 3 -21.83 35.91 11.10
N ARG A 4 -20.54 36.08 11.42
CA ARG A 4 -19.50 35.03 11.34
C ARG A 4 -19.62 34.06 10.16
N ARG A 5 -19.68 34.57 8.94
CA ARG A 5 -19.33 33.75 7.77
C ARG A 5 -17.81 33.60 7.79
N THR A 6 -17.30 32.68 8.61
CA THR A 6 -15.93 32.21 8.47
C THR A 6 -15.86 31.62 7.08
N GLU A 7 -15.27 32.35 6.14
CA GLU A 7 -15.03 31.84 4.79
C GLU A 7 -14.28 30.52 4.95
N ALA A 8 -14.90 29.44 4.45
CA ALA A 8 -14.28 28.14 4.49
C ALA A 8 -12.92 28.25 3.77
N PRO A 9 -11.83 27.68 4.32
CA PRO A 9 -10.54 27.71 3.66
C PRO A 9 -10.70 27.24 2.21
N GLU A 10 -10.07 27.94 1.26
CA GLU A 10 -10.03 27.48 -0.13
C GLU A 10 -9.30 26.14 -0.16
N PHE A 11 -10.06 25.04 -0.10
CA PHE A 11 -9.56 23.73 -0.41
C PHE A 11 -9.20 23.79 -1.90
N GLY A 12 -7.92 23.57 -2.23
CA GLY A 12 -7.45 23.53 -3.61
C GLY A 12 -8.20 22.50 -4.46
N GLU A 13 -7.74 22.29 -5.70
CA GLU A 13 -8.42 21.43 -6.68
C GLU A 13 -8.94 20.12 -6.06
N LEU A 14 -10.26 19.91 -6.13
CA LEU A 14 -10.90 18.75 -5.52
C LEU A 14 -10.30 17.48 -6.12
N PRO A 15 -9.90 16.51 -5.30
CA PRO A 15 -9.36 15.27 -5.83
C PRO A 15 -10.43 14.59 -6.67
N ALA A 16 -10.00 13.98 -7.78
CA ALA A 16 -10.89 13.18 -8.62
C ALA A 16 -11.73 12.22 -7.77
N VAL A 17 -13.02 12.12 -8.10
CA VAL A 17 -13.99 11.27 -7.42
C VAL A 17 -13.39 9.87 -7.22
N ARG A 18 -13.34 9.42 -5.97
CA ARG A 18 -12.82 8.10 -5.62
C ARG A 18 -13.67 7.05 -6.33
N ARG A 19 -13.06 6.23 -7.19
CA ARG A 19 -13.75 5.09 -7.82
C ARG A 19 -14.15 4.09 -6.74
N ARG A 20 -15.37 3.54 -6.81
CA ARG A 20 -15.74 2.39 -5.99
C ARG A 20 -14.84 1.21 -6.38
N HIS A 21 -14.02 0.75 -5.43
CA HIS A 21 -13.20 -0.42 -5.64
C HIS A 21 -14.08 -1.69 -5.60
N LEU A 22 -13.92 -2.55 -6.60
CA LEU A 22 -14.66 -3.82 -6.69
C LEU A 22 -14.20 -4.83 -5.63
N ARG A 23 -12.93 -4.76 -5.22
CA ARG A 23 -12.36 -5.56 -4.13
C ARG A 23 -12.71 -4.91 -2.80
N ARG A 24 -13.22 -5.70 -1.86
CA ARG A 24 -13.47 -5.24 -0.48
C ARG A 24 -12.32 -5.67 0.41
N TYR A 25 -11.85 -4.73 1.22
CA TYR A 25 -10.71 -4.91 2.11
C TYR A 25 -11.16 -4.79 3.56
N GLY A 26 -10.45 -5.45 4.45
CA GLY A 26 -10.61 -5.34 5.90
C GLY A 26 -9.26 -5.49 6.58
N ILE A 27 -9.17 -5.06 7.84
CA ILE A 27 -8.01 -5.35 8.69
C ILE A 27 -8.54 -6.10 9.91
N ALA A 28 -7.93 -7.23 10.19
CA ALA A 28 -8.31 -8.07 11.31
C ALA A 28 -7.07 -8.56 12.06
N VAL A 29 -7.28 -9.06 13.27
CA VAL A 29 -6.21 -9.58 14.12
C VAL A 29 -6.44 -11.07 14.30
N PHE A 30 -5.37 -11.86 14.19
CA PHE A 30 -5.45 -13.25 14.63
C PHE A 30 -5.74 -13.29 16.14
N ASP A 31 -6.68 -14.12 16.58
CA ASP A 31 -6.80 -14.38 18.01
C ASP A 31 -5.65 -15.26 18.53
N GLY A 32 -5.65 -15.57 19.83
CA GLY A 32 -4.62 -16.42 20.45
C GLY A 32 -4.52 -17.81 19.82
N ASP A 33 -5.62 -18.33 19.27
CA ASP A 33 -5.69 -19.63 18.63
C ASP A 33 -5.32 -19.57 17.14
N GLY A 34 -5.24 -18.37 16.54
CA GLY A 34 -5.04 -18.18 15.11
C GLY A 34 -6.31 -18.14 14.30
N ARG A 35 -7.44 -17.83 14.93
CA ARG A 35 -8.70 -17.62 14.23
C ARG A 35 -8.80 -16.19 13.76
N ILE A 36 -9.53 -16.00 12.68
CA ILE A 36 -9.84 -14.70 12.12
C ILE A 36 -11.32 -14.59 11.81
N THR A 37 -11.85 -13.39 11.96
CA THR A 37 -13.25 -13.08 11.64
C THR A 37 -13.35 -11.64 11.15
N ASP A 38 -14.17 -11.43 10.15
CA ASP A 38 -14.58 -10.13 9.66
C ASP A 38 -16.02 -10.30 9.14
N GLN A 39 -17.01 -9.96 9.96
CA GLN A 39 -18.42 -10.23 9.63
C GLN A 39 -18.86 -9.58 8.32
N PRO A 40 -18.52 -8.30 8.02
CA PRO A 40 -18.83 -7.70 6.72
C PRO A 40 -18.25 -8.45 5.52
N LEU A 41 -16.98 -8.86 5.57
CA LEU A 41 -16.36 -9.61 4.47
C LEU A 41 -16.89 -11.04 4.40
N PHE A 42 -17.10 -11.70 5.54
CA PHE A 42 -17.58 -13.07 5.58
C PHE A 42 -19.02 -13.16 5.06
N ALA A 43 -19.87 -12.22 5.42
CA ALA A 43 -21.23 -12.11 4.86
C ALA A 43 -21.21 -11.92 3.34
N LEU A 44 -20.28 -11.10 2.82
CA LEU A 44 -20.11 -10.92 1.37
C LEU A 44 -19.67 -12.21 0.67
N LEU A 45 -18.82 -13.01 1.32
CA LEU A 45 -18.30 -14.26 0.76
C LEU A 45 -19.28 -15.44 0.93
N GLY A 46 -20.37 -15.28 1.69
CA GLY A 46 -21.24 -16.39 2.09
C GLY A 46 -20.61 -17.30 3.15
N PHE A 47 -19.61 -16.81 3.87
CA PHE A 47 -18.86 -17.56 4.88
C PHE A 47 -19.68 -17.65 6.17
N THR A 48 -20.40 -18.76 6.31
CA THR A 48 -21.27 -19.04 7.46
C THR A 48 -20.73 -20.18 8.34
N ALA A 49 -21.26 -20.29 9.55
CA ALA A 49 -20.90 -21.36 10.47
C ALA A 49 -21.11 -22.75 9.85
N GLY A 50 -20.12 -23.63 10.01
CA GLY A 50 -20.16 -24.99 9.45
C GLY A 50 -19.80 -25.09 7.96
N LEU A 51 -19.57 -23.96 7.27
CA LEU A 51 -19.04 -23.98 5.91
C LEU A 51 -17.66 -24.64 5.88
N ARG A 52 -17.47 -25.57 4.96
CA ARG A 52 -16.17 -26.19 4.70
C ARG A 52 -15.35 -25.30 3.76
N VAL A 53 -14.08 -25.12 4.12
CA VAL A 53 -13.14 -24.30 3.37
C VAL A 53 -11.83 -25.04 3.19
N GLU A 54 -11.21 -24.75 2.06
CA GLU A 54 -9.84 -25.08 1.76
C GLU A 54 -8.94 -23.93 2.16
N ILE A 55 -7.80 -24.24 2.78
CA ILE A 55 -6.79 -23.26 3.15
C ILE A 55 -5.53 -23.60 2.36
N GLY A 56 -5.15 -22.70 1.45
CA GLY A 56 -3.97 -22.79 0.62
C GLY A 56 -3.02 -21.62 0.88
N ILE A 57 -1.83 -21.72 0.30
CA ILE A 57 -0.80 -20.68 0.36
C ILE A 57 -0.28 -20.44 -1.05
N THR A 58 0.04 -19.20 -1.38
CA THR A 58 0.69 -18.84 -2.65
C THR A 58 2.20 -18.69 -2.47
N ASP A 59 2.94 -18.68 -3.57
CA ASP A 59 4.40 -18.47 -3.57
C ASP A 59 4.80 -17.11 -2.96
N GLY A 60 3.88 -16.14 -2.94
CA GLY A 60 4.07 -14.83 -2.31
C GLY A 60 3.75 -14.79 -0.82
N HIS A 61 3.67 -15.96 -0.16
CA HIS A 61 3.29 -16.13 1.26
C HIS A 61 1.89 -15.62 1.63
N ALA A 62 1.03 -15.36 0.63
CA ALA A 62 -0.36 -15.01 0.89
C ALA A 62 -1.15 -16.26 1.20
N LEU A 63 -2.05 -16.18 2.18
CA LEU A 63 -2.93 -17.28 2.54
C LEU A 63 -4.27 -17.10 1.87
N VAL A 64 -4.78 -18.17 1.26
CA VAL A 64 -6.07 -18.18 0.57
C VAL A 64 -7.01 -19.12 1.31
N VAL A 65 -8.17 -18.61 1.69
CA VAL A 65 -9.29 -19.39 2.25
C VAL A 65 -10.40 -19.38 1.24
N ARG A 66 -10.82 -20.54 0.74
CA ARG A 66 -11.85 -20.65 -0.29
C ARG A 66 -12.93 -21.63 0.14
N ALA A 67 -14.20 -21.32 -0.14
CA ALA A 67 -15.28 -22.28 0.03
C ALA A 67 -15.00 -23.55 -0.79
N ASN A 68 -14.98 -24.70 -0.14
CA ASN A 68 -14.76 -25.99 -0.78
C ASN A 68 -15.45 -27.07 0.07
N PRO A 69 -16.48 -27.76 -0.46
CA PRO A 69 -17.16 -28.85 0.24
C PRO A 69 -16.22 -29.98 0.70
N GLU A 70 -15.12 -30.20 0.00
CA GLU A 70 -14.10 -31.21 0.33
C GLU A 70 -12.96 -30.63 1.18
N GLY A 71 -12.98 -29.33 1.45
CA GLY A 71 -11.96 -28.62 2.21
C GLY A 71 -11.76 -29.21 3.60
N GLY A 72 -10.50 -29.29 4.05
CA GLY A 72 -10.15 -29.89 5.34
C GLY A 72 -10.46 -29.04 6.57
N SER A 73 -10.84 -27.77 6.39
CA SER A 73 -11.14 -26.84 7.48
C SER A 73 -12.62 -26.46 7.48
N VAL A 74 -13.15 -26.13 8.66
CA VAL A 74 -14.56 -25.78 8.85
C VAL A 74 -14.64 -24.48 9.62
N LEU A 75 -15.50 -23.56 9.18
CA LEU A 75 -15.79 -22.34 9.92
C LEU A 75 -16.44 -22.70 11.26
N THR A 76 -15.95 -22.07 12.33
CA THR A 76 -16.49 -22.28 13.68
C THR A 76 -17.96 -21.81 13.78
N ARG A 77 -18.63 -22.14 14.88
CA ARG A 77 -20.00 -21.67 15.16
C ARG A 77 -20.18 -20.14 15.13
N ARG A 78 -19.09 -19.38 15.29
CA ARG A 78 -19.06 -17.92 15.22
C ARG A 78 -18.63 -17.39 13.84
N SER A 79 -18.65 -18.24 12.80
CA SER A 79 -18.13 -17.92 11.47
C SER A 79 -16.70 -17.38 11.54
N MET A 80 -15.82 -18.08 12.26
CA MET A 80 -14.39 -17.77 12.31
C MET A 80 -13.62 -18.82 11.53
N VAL A 81 -12.61 -18.40 10.78
CA VAL A 81 -11.68 -19.30 10.11
C VAL A 81 -10.50 -19.56 11.03
N LEU A 82 -10.27 -20.83 11.38
CA LEU A 82 -9.06 -21.23 12.10
C LEU A 82 -7.93 -21.44 11.09
N VAL A 83 -6.87 -20.67 11.23
CA VAL A 83 -5.65 -20.87 10.43
C VAL A 83 -4.65 -21.73 11.21
N PRO A 84 -4.27 -22.93 10.69
CA PRO A 84 -3.33 -23.80 11.37
C PRO A 84 -2.00 -23.11 11.68
N ALA A 85 -1.42 -23.39 12.86
CA ALA A 85 -0.18 -22.76 13.31
C ALA A 85 0.99 -22.97 12.33
N LYS A 86 1.09 -24.15 11.70
CA LYS A 86 2.12 -24.45 10.70
C LYS A 86 2.01 -23.53 9.48
N VAL A 87 0.79 -23.29 9.00
CA VAL A 87 0.51 -22.40 7.88
C VAL A 87 0.83 -20.95 8.24
N ARG A 88 0.39 -20.48 9.42
CA ARG A 88 0.70 -19.13 9.91
C ARG A 88 2.20 -18.87 9.95
N ARG A 89 2.97 -19.78 10.57
CA ARG A 89 4.43 -19.66 10.67
C ARG A 89 5.11 -19.66 9.30
N TRP A 90 4.61 -20.45 8.35
CA TRP A 90 5.16 -20.50 6.99
C TRP A 90 4.90 -19.21 6.20
N CYS A 91 3.80 -18.52 6.49
CA CYS A 91 3.51 -17.18 5.99
C CYS A 91 4.21 -16.06 6.78
N GLY A 92 4.95 -16.38 7.84
CA GLY A 92 5.61 -15.40 8.70
C GLY A 92 4.70 -14.73 9.74
N PHE A 93 3.44 -15.17 9.87
CA PHE A 93 2.49 -14.56 10.81
C PHE A 93 2.80 -14.94 12.27
N GLY A 94 2.99 -13.93 13.11
CA GLY A 94 3.13 -14.01 14.55
C GLY A 94 1.80 -14.16 15.31
N PRO A 95 1.88 -14.38 16.63
CA PRO A 95 0.71 -14.40 17.48
C PRO A 95 0.08 -13.00 17.56
N ARG A 96 -1.25 -12.92 17.43
CA ARG A 96 -2.01 -11.66 17.49
C ARG A 96 -1.56 -10.61 16.48
N GLU A 97 -1.01 -11.06 15.35
CA GLU A 97 -0.64 -10.17 14.27
C GLU A 97 -1.88 -9.61 13.57
N GLN A 98 -1.79 -8.34 13.16
CA GLN A 98 -2.78 -7.71 12.31
C GLN A 98 -2.50 -8.04 10.85
N VAL A 99 -3.54 -8.38 10.11
CA VAL A 99 -3.45 -8.80 8.71
C VAL A 99 -4.44 -8.04 7.85
N LEU A 100 -4.06 -7.86 6.58
CA LEU A 100 -4.92 -7.35 5.54
C LEU A 100 -5.77 -8.48 4.97
N LEU A 101 -7.08 -8.28 4.99
CA LEU A 101 -8.06 -9.15 4.37
C LEU A 101 -8.49 -8.59 3.02
N VAL A 102 -8.57 -9.45 2.01
CA VAL A 102 -9.09 -9.13 0.68
C VAL A 102 -10.17 -10.13 0.33
N ALA A 103 -11.41 -9.66 0.17
CA ALA A 103 -12.50 -10.50 -0.30
C ALA A 103 -12.52 -10.57 -1.83
N VAL A 104 -12.69 -11.78 -2.35
CA VAL A 104 -12.89 -12.10 -3.76
C VAL A 104 -14.27 -12.79 -3.90
N PRO A 105 -15.36 -12.01 -4.03
CA PRO A 105 -16.73 -12.53 -3.93
C PRO A 105 -17.07 -13.57 -5.00
N HIS A 106 -16.61 -13.36 -6.24
CA HIS A 106 -16.88 -14.27 -7.36
C HIS A 106 -16.31 -15.69 -7.14
N GLU A 107 -15.27 -15.81 -6.33
CA GLU A 107 -14.60 -17.09 -6.02
C GLU A 107 -14.97 -17.62 -4.63
N SER A 108 -15.83 -16.92 -3.89
CA SER A 108 -16.07 -17.19 -2.46
C SER A 108 -14.75 -17.40 -1.71
N ALA A 109 -13.81 -16.48 -1.93
CA ALA A 109 -12.45 -16.58 -1.42
C ALA A 109 -12.02 -15.35 -0.62
N LEU A 110 -11.25 -15.59 0.42
CA LEU A 110 -10.60 -14.60 1.27
C LEU A 110 -9.09 -14.75 1.13
N ILE A 111 -8.41 -13.67 0.77
CA ILE A 111 -6.96 -13.61 0.75
C ILE A 111 -6.50 -12.87 2.01
N ILE A 112 -5.51 -13.44 2.70
CA ILE A 112 -4.90 -12.88 3.89
C ILE A 112 -3.45 -12.54 3.56
N HIS A 113 -3.10 -11.26 3.70
CA HIS A 113 -1.76 -10.72 3.55
C HIS A 113 -1.29 -10.13 4.88
N GLY A 114 0.03 -10.09 5.09
CA GLY A 114 0.57 -9.25 6.15
C GLY A 114 0.43 -7.76 5.80
N LEU A 115 0.46 -6.92 6.84
CA LEU A 115 0.30 -5.48 6.66
C LEU A 115 1.49 -4.80 5.99
N GLU A 116 2.65 -5.46 5.92
CA GLU A 116 3.82 -4.96 5.17
C GLU A 116 3.50 -4.69 3.70
N LYS A 117 2.48 -5.37 3.13
CA LYS A 117 2.00 -5.05 1.78
C LYS A 117 1.47 -3.62 1.65
N LEU A 118 0.92 -3.03 2.73
CA LEU A 118 0.47 -1.65 2.72
C LEU A 118 1.66 -0.67 2.66
N ASP A 119 2.81 -1.01 3.24
CA ASP A 119 4.00 -0.16 3.19
C ASP A 119 4.57 -0.02 1.78
N HIS A 120 4.33 -1.02 0.93
CA HIS A 120 4.67 -0.96 -0.50
C HIS A 120 3.62 -0.21 -1.34
N ALA A 121 2.35 -0.25 -0.93
CA ALA A 121 1.24 0.33 -1.68
C ALA A 121 0.98 1.81 -1.31
N LEU A 122 1.31 2.21 -0.09
CA LEU A 122 1.04 3.55 0.43
C LEU A 122 2.31 4.42 0.42
N PRO A 123 2.18 5.74 0.23
CA PRO A 123 3.29 6.65 0.43
C PRO A 123 3.81 6.56 1.86
N ARG A 124 5.11 6.81 2.04
CA ARG A 124 5.74 6.79 3.36
C ARG A 124 5.02 7.74 4.31
N PRO A 125 4.51 7.28 5.47
CA PRO A 125 3.74 8.11 6.38
C PRO A 125 4.48 9.39 6.82
N ARG A 126 5.79 9.28 7.08
CA ARG A 126 6.61 10.45 7.49
C ARG A 126 6.67 11.53 6.41
N ALA A 127 6.73 11.16 5.14
CA ALA A 127 6.76 12.11 4.05
C ALA A 127 5.41 12.86 3.94
N LEU A 128 4.29 12.16 4.16
CA LEU A 128 2.97 12.76 4.18
C LEU A 128 2.81 13.76 5.35
N VAL A 129 3.32 13.41 6.53
CA VAL A 129 3.31 14.32 7.69
C VAL A 129 4.18 15.55 7.42
N ALA A 130 5.36 15.38 6.81
CA ALA A 130 6.24 16.50 6.47
C ALA A 130 5.66 17.42 5.37
N ALA A 131 4.88 16.86 4.45
CA ALA A 131 4.18 17.60 3.39
C ALA A 131 2.80 18.14 3.84
N MET A 132 2.44 17.99 5.11
CA MET A 132 1.15 18.46 5.63
C MET A 132 1.09 19.99 5.61
N HIS A 133 0.00 20.54 5.08
CA HIS A 133 -0.28 21.96 5.13
C HIS A 133 -1.40 22.23 6.15
N PRO A 134 -1.25 23.24 7.03
CA PRO A 134 -2.30 23.60 7.98
C PRO A 134 -3.55 24.07 7.24
N LEU A 135 -4.72 23.60 7.69
CA LEU A 135 -6.01 24.06 7.17
C LEU A 135 -6.14 25.57 7.40
N GLY A 136 -6.28 26.36 6.33
CA GLY A 136 -6.32 27.83 6.37
C GLY A 136 -4.99 28.53 6.07
N GLY A 137 -3.91 27.79 5.81
CA GLY A 137 -2.68 28.36 5.23
C GLY A 137 -2.84 28.63 3.73
N ALA A 138 -2.19 29.68 3.22
CA ALA A 138 -2.17 29.96 1.78
C ALA A 138 -1.62 28.74 1.02
N VAL A 139 -2.43 28.18 0.11
CA VAL A 139 -1.98 27.14 -0.81
C VAL A 139 -0.85 27.76 -1.64
N PRO A 140 0.37 27.18 -1.68
CA PRO A 140 1.41 27.70 -2.56
C PRO A 140 0.92 27.58 -3.99
N SER A 141 0.57 28.72 -4.58
CA SER A 141 0.12 28.79 -5.96
C SER A 141 1.24 28.28 -6.87
N ALA A 142 0.87 27.41 -7.83
CA ALA A 142 1.78 26.70 -8.73
C ALA A 142 2.62 27.62 -9.66
N GLN A 143 2.60 28.94 -9.44
CA GLN A 143 3.27 29.94 -10.30
C GLN A 143 4.66 30.36 -9.79
N SER A 144 5.09 29.96 -8.59
CA SER A 144 6.41 30.40 -8.07
C SER A 144 7.61 29.59 -8.59
N ALA A 145 7.40 28.50 -9.35
CA ALA A 145 8.48 27.70 -9.91
C ALA A 145 8.99 28.18 -11.29
N ALA A 146 8.31 29.14 -11.95
CA ALA A 146 8.65 29.58 -13.31
C ALA A 146 9.43 30.91 -13.37
N GLY A 147 10.11 31.30 -12.28
CA GLY A 147 10.74 32.62 -12.14
C GLY A 147 12.20 32.63 -11.70
N ARG A 148 13.05 31.72 -12.18
CA ARG A 148 14.52 31.87 -12.09
C ARG A 148 15.20 31.30 -13.35
N GLY A 149 15.57 32.19 -14.26
CA GLY A 149 16.41 31.82 -15.40
C GLY A 149 16.44 32.80 -16.57
N ALA A 150 16.65 34.10 -16.32
CA ALA A 150 17.05 35.03 -17.37
C ALA A 150 18.09 36.02 -16.85
N GLY A 151 19.28 36.01 -17.45
CA GLY A 151 20.22 37.13 -17.40
C GLY A 151 21.69 36.75 -17.18
N GLY A 152 22.51 36.82 -18.23
CA GLY A 152 23.97 36.95 -18.08
C GLY A 152 24.80 36.38 -19.22
N GLY A 153 24.77 37.01 -20.40
CA GLY A 153 25.75 36.74 -21.46
C GLY A 153 27.07 37.47 -21.22
N ALA A 154 28.17 36.90 -21.71
CA ALA A 154 29.35 37.66 -22.09
C ALA A 154 30.19 36.89 -23.12
N ARG A 155 30.47 37.60 -24.22
CA ARG A 155 31.40 37.32 -25.32
C ARG A 155 32.83 37.05 -24.84
N GLY A 156 33.56 36.21 -25.60
CA GLY A 156 34.76 36.68 -26.28
C GLY A 156 36.11 35.99 -26.00
N VAL A 157 36.69 35.47 -27.10
CA VAL A 157 38.11 35.53 -27.50
C VAL A 157 39.09 34.42 -27.04
N ALA A 158 39.40 33.58 -28.05
CA ALA A 158 40.70 33.10 -28.55
C ALA A 158 41.92 32.88 -27.62
N GLY A 159 42.56 31.72 -27.82
CA GLY A 159 43.97 31.47 -27.51
C GLY A 159 44.40 30.06 -27.91
N ARG A 160 45.29 29.93 -28.89
CA ARG A 160 45.90 28.68 -29.39
C ARG A 160 47.10 28.25 -28.52
N THR A 161 47.59 27.04 -28.83
CA THR A 161 48.91 26.39 -28.52
C THR A 161 48.91 25.57 -27.22
N GLY A 162 49.45 24.34 -27.11
CA GLY A 162 50.19 23.44 -28.00
C GLY A 162 51.04 22.48 -27.11
N GLY A 163 51.24 21.22 -27.54
CA GLY A 163 52.27 20.28 -27.01
C GLY A 163 51.79 19.33 -25.88
N ALA A 164 51.69 18.01 -26.11
CA ALA A 164 52.73 16.96 -25.93
C ALA A 164 52.95 16.65 -24.42
N ASP A 165 53.02 15.42 -23.89
CA ASP A 165 53.41 14.09 -24.40
C ASP A 165 53.04 13.02 -23.32
N ALA A 166 53.21 11.75 -23.67
CA ALA A 166 53.44 10.56 -22.82
C ALA A 166 52.25 9.66 -22.42
N GLY A 167 52.17 8.49 -23.10
CA GLY A 167 51.66 7.22 -22.55
C GLY A 167 52.66 6.59 -21.56
N PRO A 168 52.66 5.28 -21.25
CA PRO A 168 51.89 4.12 -21.77
C PRO A 168 50.91 3.57 -20.69
N GLY A 169 49.96 2.65 -20.90
CA GLY A 169 49.95 1.39 -21.62
C GLY A 169 50.11 0.22 -20.64
N HIS A 170 49.03 -0.50 -20.31
CA HIS A 170 48.94 -1.98 -20.28
C HIS A 170 47.54 -2.44 -19.83
N GLY A 171 46.84 -3.10 -20.75
CA GLY A 171 45.73 -3.99 -20.43
C GLY A 171 46.25 -5.39 -20.15
N GLY A 172 45.47 -6.16 -19.40
CA GLY A 172 45.73 -7.57 -19.12
C GLY A 172 44.48 -8.21 -18.55
N VAL A 173 43.65 -8.75 -19.46
CA VAL A 173 42.52 -9.62 -19.16
C VAL A 173 43.03 -11.05 -19.27
N ARG A 174 42.96 -11.83 -18.19
CA ARG A 174 42.53 -13.24 -18.13
C ARG A 174 42.75 -13.80 -16.74
#